data_AF-A0A3B5LW37-F1
#
_entry.id   AF-A0A3B5LW37-F1
#
_cell.length_a   1.000
_cell.length_b   1.000
_cell.length_c   1.000
_cell.angle_alpha   90.00
_cell.angle_beta   90.00
_cell.angle_gamma   90.00
#
_symmetry.space_group_name_H-M   'P 1'
#
loop_
_entity.id
_entity.type
_entity.pdbx_description
1 polymer ?
#
loop_
_entity_poly.entity_id
_entity_poly.type
_entity_poly.pdbx_seq_one_letter_code
_entity_poly.pdbx_strand_id
1 'polypeptide(L)'
;IIKYSLLSFISACQGYDASRYSQFQDEYSLEQVMNSRKVFDFLTLLQCCPTSDGAGAAVLASEAFVRKHRLENQAVEIVAQEMVTDFPSTFSENSCIKMVGYDMSRLAGKKCFEAAGLTPGDVDVVELHDCFSANELITYEALGLCEEGKAGELVDRGDNTYGGKFVINPSGGLISKGHPLGATGLAQCAELCWQLRGQAGRRQVPGASVALQHNIGLGGAVVVTIYKMGFPQESRYVIGSAASSSGDGDLEGFKAYPVFKEIENHLLQEGEKLVRKVGGVFAFKVKDGPDGREATWVVDVKNGRGSVTNDPGMCLNGLNGKSAVEDKLLWFIDAFASKLDGFIFFISSNLVCFLIVVER
;
A
#
# COMPACT_ATOMS: atom_id res chain seq x y z
N ILE A 1 -8.53 -28.42 -4.44
CA ILE A 1 -7.14 -27.96 -4.73
C ILE A 1 -7.08 -26.99 -5.92
N ILE A 2 -7.57 -27.36 -7.12
CA ILE A 2 -7.43 -26.52 -8.34
C ILE A 2 -8.17 -25.17 -8.29
N LYS A 3 -9.34 -25.08 -7.65
CA LYS A 3 -10.09 -23.81 -7.51
C LYS A 3 -9.45 -22.79 -6.55
N TYR A 4 -8.53 -23.26 -5.70
CA TYR A 4 -8.24 -22.66 -4.40
C TYR A 4 -6.95 -21.85 -4.35
N SER A 5 -6.13 -21.87 -5.40
CA SER A 5 -4.89 -21.07 -5.46
C SER A 5 -5.02 -19.83 -6.35
N LEU A 6 -6.21 -19.64 -6.94
CA LEU A 6 -6.40 -18.75 -8.08
C LEU A 6 -7.03 -17.40 -7.71
N LEU A 7 -7.69 -17.29 -6.56
CA LEU A 7 -8.19 -15.99 -6.11
C LEU A 7 -7.05 -15.07 -5.64
N SER A 8 -5.88 -15.60 -5.25
CA SER A 8 -4.68 -14.79 -4.98
C SER A 8 -4.20 -14.07 -6.25
N PHE A 9 -4.20 -14.77 -7.38
CA PHE A 9 -3.87 -14.21 -8.70
C PHE A 9 -4.89 -13.15 -9.11
N ILE A 10 -6.17 -13.48 -8.96
CA ILE A 10 -7.25 -12.57 -9.31
C ILE A 10 -7.18 -11.32 -8.45
N SER A 11 -6.80 -11.42 -7.17
CA SER A 11 -6.91 -10.30 -6.25
C SER A 11 -5.69 -9.41 -6.08
N ALA A 12 -4.51 -9.87 -6.51
CA ALA A 12 -3.39 -8.95 -6.77
C ALA A 12 -3.66 -8.09 -8.02
N CYS A 13 -4.63 -8.48 -8.86
CA CYS A 13 -5.08 -7.75 -10.03
C CYS A 13 -6.51 -7.18 -9.92
N GLN A 14 -7.34 -7.57 -8.94
CA GLN A 14 -8.73 -7.10 -8.82
C GLN A 14 -8.76 -5.66 -8.33
N GLY A 15 -9.04 -4.74 -9.26
CA GLY A 15 -9.52 -3.39 -8.98
C GLY A 15 -8.49 -2.36 -8.52
N TYR A 16 -7.23 -2.77 -8.28
CA TYR A 16 -6.14 -1.86 -7.91
C TYR A 16 -4.97 -2.10 -8.87
N ASP A 17 -4.54 -1.05 -9.58
CA ASP A 17 -3.42 -1.09 -10.54
C ASP A 17 -2.27 -1.97 -10.04
N ALA A 18 -1.84 -2.90 -10.89
CA ALA A 18 -0.62 -3.66 -10.67
C ALA A 18 0.55 -2.69 -10.40
N SER A 19 1.52 -3.15 -9.61
CA SER A 19 2.73 -2.37 -9.37
C SER A 19 3.31 -1.92 -10.72
N ARG A 20 3.65 -0.63 -10.88
CA ARG A 20 4.30 -0.12 -12.09
C ARG A 20 5.63 -0.84 -12.42
N TYR A 21 6.16 -1.56 -11.45
CA TYR A 21 7.38 -2.38 -11.56
C TYR A 21 7.11 -3.82 -11.98
N SER A 22 5.83 -4.21 -12.14
CA SER A 22 5.41 -5.55 -12.52
C SER A 22 5.54 -5.77 -14.03
N GLN A 23 6.07 -6.94 -14.43
CA GLN A 23 6.17 -7.31 -15.85
C GLN A 23 4.80 -7.45 -16.50
N PHE A 24 3.85 -8.07 -15.80
CA PHE A 24 2.45 -8.16 -16.22
C PHE A 24 1.58 -7.28 -15.33
N GLN A 25 0.71 -6.49 -15.95
CA GLN A 25 -0.18 -5.54 -15.27
C GLN A 25 -1.65 -5.76 -15.62
N ASP A 26 -1.94 -6.75 -16.44
CA ASP A 26 -3.30 -7.10 -16.85
C ASP A 26 -4.01 -7.89 -15.75
N GLU A 27 -5.29 -7.60 -15.55
CA GLU A 27 -6.18 -8.43 -14.75
C GLU A 27 -6.75 -9.56 -15.62
N TYR A 28 -6.73 -10.79 -15.10
CA TYR A 28 -7.39 -11.92 -15.75
C TYR A 28 -8.46 -12.53 -14.85
N SER A 29 -9.56 -12.95 -15.48
CA SER A 29 -10.62 -13.70 -14.81
C SER A 29 -10.14 -15.11 -14.42
N LEU A 30 -10.81 -15.72 -13.44
CA LEU A 30 -10.58 -17.12 -13.06
C LEU A 30 -10.60 -18.06 -14.28
N GLU A 31 -11.55 -17.83 -15.18
CA GLU A 31 -11.71 -18.64 -16.39
C GLU A 31 -10.51 -18.49 -17.34
N GLN A 32 -10.00 -17.27 -17.53
CA GLN A 32 -8.82 -17.03 -18.35
C GLN A 32 -7.58 -17.73 -17.76
N VAL A 33 -7.40 -17.69 -16.44
CA VAL A 33 -6.28 -18.38 -15.79
C VAL A 33 -6.40 -19.90 -15.95
N MET A 34 -7.59 -20.44 -15.69
CA MET A 34 -7.90 -21.87 -15.81
C MET A 34 -7.77 -22.40 -17.24
N ASN A 35 -8.11 -21.59 -18.24
CA ASN A 35 -8.06 -21.97 -19.66
C ASN A 35 -6.77 -21.54 -20.36
N SER A 36 -5.85 -20.86 -19.67
CA SER A 36 -4.54 -20.54 -20.22
C SER A 36 -3.73 -21.82 -20.46
N ARG A 37 -2.69 -21.73 -21.32
CA ARG A 37 -1.89 -22.88 -21.77
C ARG A 37 -1.43 -23.73 -20.58
N LYS A 38 -1.79 -25.02 -20.56
CA LYS A 38 -1.28 -25.99 -19.58
C LYS A 38 0.25 -26.09 -19.65
N VAL A 39 0.90 -26.06 -18.48
CA VAL A 39 2.36 -26.20 -18.33
C VAL A 39 2.69 -27.58 -17.77
N PHE A 40 2.15 -27.91 -16.59
CA PHE A 40 2.36 -29.20 -15.94
C PHE A 40 1.17 -29.56 -15.06
N ASP A 41 0.58 -30.75 -15.29
CA ASP A 41 -0.60 -31.23 -14.57
C ASP A 41 -1.75 -30.18 -14.49
N PHE A 42 -2.03 -29.62 -13.31
CA PHE A 42 -3.07 -28.60 -13.10
C PHE A 42 -2.56 -27.15 -13.25
N LEU A 43 -1.24 -26.96 -13.35
CA LEU A 43 -0.65 -25.63 -13.51
C LEU A 43 -0.77 -25.15 -14.96
N THR A 44 -1.33 -23.97 -15.11
CA THR A 44 -1.44 -23.24 -16.38
C THR A 44 -0.42 -22.10 -16.43
N LEU A 45 -0.24 -21.50 -17.61
CA LEU A 45 0.79 -20.48 -17.84
C LEU A 45 0.66 -19.29 -16.89
N LEU A 46 -0.57 -18.82 -16.66
CA LEU A 46 -0.85 -17.70 -15.76
C LEU A 46 -0.72 -18.06 -14.27
N GLN A 47 -0.32 -19.29 -13.93
CA GLN A 47 -0.02 -19.73 -12.56
C GLN A 47 1.49 -19.93 -12.31
N CYS A 48 2.33 -19.53 -13.27
CA CYS A 48 3.77 -19.70 -13.24
C CYS A 48 4.45 -18.33 -13.37
N CYS A 49 5.42 -18.02 -12.50
CA CYS A 49 6.16 -16.77 -12.64
C CYS A 49 6.95 -16.71 -13.95
N PRO A 50 6.96 -15.58 -14.67
CA PRO A 50 7.84 -15.39 -15.81
C PRO A 50 9.29 -15.18 -15.37
N THR A 51 10.22 -15.46 -16.28
CA THR A 51 11.60 -15.01 -16.16
C THR A 51 11.69 -13.52 -16.46
N SER A 52 12.42 -12.78 -15.64
CA SER A 52 12.57 -11.33 -15.80
C SER A 52 13.98 -10.88 -15.41
N ASP A 53 14.40 -9.77 -15.97
CA ASP A 53 15.62 -9.06 -15.58
C ASP A 53 15.24 -7.87 -14.68
N GLY A 54 15.97 -7.68 -13.59
CA GLY A 54 15.69 -6.61 -12.65
C GLY A 54 16.67 -6.56 -11.48
N ALA A 55 16.63 -5.47 -10.73
CA ALA A 55 17.46 -5.25 -9.54
C ALA A 55 16.60 -4.68 -8.40
N GLY A 56 17.02 -4.94 -7.17
CA GLY A 56 16.46 -4.33 -5.96
C GLY A 56 17.61 -3.85 -5.06
N ALA A 57 17.31 -2.94 -4.15
CA ALA A 57 18.27 -2.44 -3.18
C ALA A 57 17.57 -2.02 -1.89
N ALA A 58 18.26 -2.20 -0.76
CA ALA A 58 17.85 -1.70 0.55
C ALA A 58 19.07 -1.12 1.27
N VAL A 59 18.88 -0.01 1.98
CA VAL A 59 19.91 0.58 2.85
C VAL A 59 19.56 0.25 4.28
N LEU A 60 20.43 -0.51 4.96
CA LEU A 60 20.28 -0.83 6.38
C LEU A 60 21.11 0.16 7.20
N ALA A 61 20.53 0.64 8.29
CA ALA A 61 21.16 1.59 9.19
C ALA A 61 20.88 1.21 10.64
N SER A 62 21.84 1.49 11.53
CA SER A 62 21.61 1.36 12.98
C SER A 62 20.72 2.49 13.48
N GLU A 63 20.06 2.28 14.63
CA GLU A 63 19.29 3.34 15.30
C GLU A 63 20.14 4.60 15.52
N ALA A 64 21.40 4.46 15.90
CA ALA A 64 22.31 5.61 16.09
C ALA A 64 22.50 6.41 14.79
N PHE A 65 22.59 5.75 13.64
CA PHE A 65 22.66 6.43 12.35
C PHE A 65 21.33 7.12 12.02
N VAL A 66 20.20 6.43 12.23
CA VAL A 66 18.86 6.98 12.00
C VAL A 66 18.65 8.26 12.81
N ARG A 67 18.94 8.24 14.11
CA ARG A 67 18.80 9.42 14.99
C ARG A 67 19.77 10.55 14.64
N LYS A 68 21.02 10.22 14.33
CA LYS A 68 22.03 11.21 13.91
C LYS A 68 21.59 11.97 12.65
N HIS A 69 20.94 11.27 11.72
CA HIS A 69 20.52 11.82 10.44
C HIS A 69 19.04 12.20 10.36
N ARG A 70 18.29 12.11 11.46
CA ARG A 70 16.87 12.43 11.56
C ARG A 70 15.98 11.68 10.55
N LEU A 71 16.20 10.36 10.44
CA LEU A 71 15.52 9.48 9.47
C LEU A 71 14.40 8.63 10.10
N GLU A 72 13.96 8.96 11.32
CA GLU A 72 12.97 8.20 12.10
C GLU A 72 11.64 8.03 11.34
N ASN A 73 11.22 9.06 10.60
CA ASN A 73 9.95 9.09 9.86
C ASN A 73 9.84 8.05 8.74
N GLN A 74 10.97 7.54 8.24
CA GLN A 74 11.02 6.55 7.15
C GLN A 74 11.66 5.22 7.56
N ALA A 75 12.11 5.10 8.81
CA ALA A 75 12.80 3.92 9.31
C ALA A 75 11.80 2.77 9.54
N VAL A 76 11.90 1.76 8.69
CA VAL A 76 11.23 0.46 8.85
C VAL A 76 12.22 -0.48 9.53
N GLU A 77 11.85 -0.97 10.70
CA GLU A 77 12.65 -1.86 11.53
C GLU A 77 12.42 -3.31 11.14
N ILE A 78 13.51 -4.08 11.05
CA ILE A 78 13.46 -5.55 11.01
C ILE A 78 13.37 -6.02 12.46
N VAL A 79 12.18 -6.47 12.88
CA VAL A 79 11.96 -6.90 14.27
C VAL A 79 12.30 -8.38 14.49
N ALA A 80 12.34 -9.17 13.42
CA ALA A 80 12.86 -10.53 13.42
C ALA A 80 13.27 -10.95 11.99
N GLN A 81 14.33 -11.74 11.87
CA GLN A 81 14.75 -12.35 10.61
C GLN A 81 15.42 -13.69 10.87
N GLU A 82 14.99 -14.73 10.16
CA GLU A 82 15.49 -16.09 10.33
C GLU A 82 15.76 -16.73 8.98
N MET A 83 16.91 -17.41 8.89
CA MET A 83 17.28 -18.25 7.77
C MET A 83 17.27 -19.71 8.20
N VAL A 84 16.63 -20.57 7.41
CA VAL A 84 16.57 -22.02 7.66
C VAL A 84 16.91 -22.75 6.36
N THR A 85 17.70 -23.81 6.47
CA THR A 85 18.10 -24.69 5.36
C THR A 85 17.46 -26.07 5.51
N ASP A 86 17.68 -26.93 4.51
CA ASP A 86 17.06 -28.25 4.40
C ASP A 86 17.18 -29.15 5.63
N PHE A 87 16.14 -29.95 5.83
CA PHE A 87 16.06 -31.01 6.85
C PHE A 87 16.17 -32.39 6.19
N PRO A 88 16.41 -33.47 6.96
CA PRO A 88 16.28 -34.83 6.44
C PRO A 88 14.90 -35.11 5.80
N SER A 89 13.85 -34.44 6.25
CA SER A 89 12.49 -34.57 5.73
C SER A 89 12.34 -34.13 4.27
N THR A 90 13.22 -33.22 3.79
CA THR A 90 13.32 -32.84 2.37
C THR A 90 13.59 -34.07 1.49
N PHE A 91 14.40 -35.02 1.97
CA PHE A 91 14.97 -36.09 1.14
C PHE A 91 14.40 -37.48 1.43
N SER A 92 13.83 -37.71 2.62
CA SER A 92 13.54 -39.06 3.11
C SER A 92 12.06 -39.42 3.23
N GLU A 93 11.16 -38.44 3.12
CA GLU A 93 9.73 -38.65 3.42
C GLU A 93 8.81 -38.85 2.19
N ASN A 94 9.37 -38.91 0.98
CA ASN A 94 8.60 -39.05 -0.26
C ASN A 94 7.45 -38.01 -0.39
N SER A 95 7.73 -36.76 -0.01
CA SER A 95 6.77 -35.65 -0.02
C SER A 95 7.32 -34.47 -0.82
N CYS A 96 6.67 -34.13 -1.94
CA CYS A 96 7.03 -32.96 -2.72
C CYS A 96 6.84 -31.65 -1.92
N ILE A 97 5.84 -31.58 -1.04
CA ILE A 97 5.59 -30.40 -0.18
C ILE A 97 6.80 -30.13 0.72
N LYS A 98 7.39 -31.18 1.30
CA LYS A 98 8.58 -31.05 2.13
C LYS A 98 9.84 -30.79 1.31
N MET A 99 9.95 -31.44 0.14
CA MET A 99 11.06 -31.22 -0.80
C MET A 99 11.15 -29.76 -1.26
N VAL A 100 10.01 -29.08 -1.44
CA VAL A 100 10.00 -27.64 -1.80
C VAL A 100 10.11 -26.70 -0.60
N GLY A 101 10.33 -27.23 0.61
CA GLY A 101 10.74 -26.43 1.76
C GLY A 101 9.67 -26.08 2.80
N TYR A 102 8.52 -26.76 2.81
CA TYR A 102 7.46 -26.50 3.80
C TYR A 102 7.95 -26.48 5.25
N ASP A 103 8.75 -27.49 5.65
CA ASP A 103 9.29 -27.57 7.02
C ASP A 103 10.30 -26.45 7.32
N MET A 104 11.06 -26.00 6.32
CA MET A 104 11.95 -24.85 6.44
C MET A 104 11.15 -23.57 6.69
N SER A 105 10.17 -23.29 5.82
CA SER A 105 9.29 -22.12 5.92
C SER A 105 8.53 -22.09 7.24
N ARG A 106 8.04 -23.24 7.70
CA ARG A 106 7.35 -23.38 8.99
C ARG A 106 8.25 -23.06 10.17
N LEU A 107 9.48 -23.58 10.20
CA LEU A 107 10.40 -23.26 11.29
C LEU A 107 10.86 -21.80 11.27
N ALA A 108 11.20 -21.26 10.09
CA ALA A 108 11.63 -19.87 9.95
C ALA A 108 10.52 -18.90 10.38
N GLY A 109 9.29 -19.14 9.93
CA GLY A 109 8.11 -18.38 10.34
C GLY A 109 7.89 -18.43 11.85
N LYS A 110 7.88 -19.63 12.44
CA LYS A 110 7.71 -19.83 13.88
C LYS A 110 8.76 -19.04 14.68
N LYS A 111 10.05 -19.19 14.34
CA LYS A 111 11.13 -18.48 15.04
C LYS A 111 11.02 -16.96 14.91
N CYS A 112 10.65 -16.45 13.74
CA CYS A 112 10.42 -15.02 13.55
C CYS A 112 9.29 -14.49 14.43
N PHE A 113 8.16 -15.20 14.48
CA PHE A 113 7.03 -14.84 15.34
C PHE A 113 7.41 -14.86 16.82
N GLU A 114 8.11 -15.92 17.27
CA GLU A 114 8.62 -16.03 18.64
C GLU A 114 9.59 -14.89 18.99
N ALA A 115 10.56 -14.59 18.12
CA ALA A 115 11.54 -13.52 18.33
C ALA A 115 10.91 -12.12 18.34
N ALA A 116 9.89 -11.89 17.52
CA ALA A 116 9.17 -10.63 17.47
C ALA A 116 8.13 -10.48 18.60
N GLY A 117 7.81 -11.56 19.34
CA GLY A 117 6.72 -11.59 20.31
C GLY A 117 5.35 -11.40 19.66
N LEU A 118 5.18 -11.91 18.44
CA LEU A 118 3.97 -11.78 17.61
C LEU A 118 3.40 -13.16 17.26
N THR A 119 2.20 -13.16 16.71
CA THR A 119 1.54 -14.34 16.14
C THR A 119 1.22 -14.12 14.67
N PRO A 120 0.93 -15.17 13.89
CA PRO A 120 0.48 -15.01 12.51
C PRO A 120 -0.76 -14.11 12.37
N GLY A 121 -1.62 -14.05 13.39
CA GLY A 121 -2.82 -13.20 13.40
C GLY A 121 -2.54 -11.70 13.52
N ASP A 122 -1.33 -11.30 13.90
CA ASP A 122 -0.93 -9.90 14.03
C ASP A 122 -0.41 -9.30 12.72
N VAL A 123 -0.25 -10.11 11.66
CA VAL A 123 0.28 -9.67 10.37
C VAL A 123 -0.82 -9.02 9.53
N ASP A 124 -0.55 -7.85 8.97
CA ASP A 124 -1.50 -7.12 8.12
C ASP A 124 -1.25 -7.39 6.62
N VAL A 125 0.03 -7.40 6.23
CA VAL A 125 0.48 -7.48 4.84
C VAL A 125 1.61 -8.48 4.68
N VAL A 126 1.56 -9.29 3.61
CA VAL A 126 2.52 -10.36 3.35
C VAL A 126 3.08 -10.22 1.94
N GLU A 127 4.39 -10.38 1.77
CA GLU A 127 5.02 -10.67 0.48
C GLU A 127 5.70 -12.03 0.59
N LEU A 128 5.18 -13.03 -0.10
CA LEU A 128 5.66 -14.41 -0.06
C LEU A 128 6.20 -14.86 -1.43
N HIS A 129 6.68 -16.10 -1.49
CA HIS A 129 7.43 -16.60 -2.64
C HIS A 129 6.52 -17.46 -3.54
N ASP A 130 5.65 -16.82 -4.28
CA ASP A 130 4.69 -17.41 -5.23
C ASP A 130 5.34 -17.75 -6.58
N CYS A 131 6.43 -18.51 -6.62
CA CYS A 131 7.03 -18.94 -7.90
C CYS A 131 6.05 -19.74 -8.78
N PHE A 132 5.14 -20.46 -8.11
CA PHE A 132 3.93 -21.04 -8.67
C PHE A 132 2.78 -20.85 -7.69
N SER A 133 1.56 -20.82 -8.21
CA SER A 133 0.34 -20.74 -7.39
C SER A 133 0.33 -21.80 -6.26
N ALA A 134 0.70 -23.04 -6.59
CA ALA A 134 0.81 -24.14 -5.63
C ALA A 134 1.75 -23.84 -4.45
N ASN A 135 2.85 -23.10 -4.67
CA ASN A 135 3.80 -22.77 -3.60
C ASN A 135 3.23 -21.72 -2.65
N GLU A 136 2.48 -20.75 -3.16
CA GLU A 136 1.75 -19.78 -2.35
C GLU A 136 0.74 -20.49 -1.43
N LEU A 137 -0.07 -21.40 -1.99
CA LEU A 137 -1.12 -22.09 -1.26
C LEU A 137 -0.58 -22.88 -0.05
N ILE A 138 0.50 -23.65 -0.24
CA ILE A 138 1.11 -24.40 0.88
C ILE A 138 1.85 -23.48 1.87
N THR A 139 2.31 -22.31 1.42
CA THR A 139 3.03 -21.35 2.26
C THR A 139 2.10 -20.68 3.26
N TYR A 140 0.79 -20.53 2.96
CA TYR A 140 -0.18 -20.03 3.95
C TYR A 140 -0.20 -20.88 5.21
N GLU A 141 -0.20 -22.20 5.05
CA GLU A 141 -0.23 -23.16 6.16
C GLU A 141 1.14 -23.20 6.86
N ALA A 142 2.23 -23.22 6.09
CA ALA A 142 3.58 -23.22 6.64
C ALA A 142 3.84 -22.00 7.54
N LEU A 143 3.39 -20.81 7.12
CA LEU A 143 3.52 -19.57 7.91
C LEU A 143 2.47 -19.44 9.02
N GLY A 144 1.56 -20.41 9.16
CA GLY A 144 0.52 -20.41 10.19
C GLY A 144 -0.60 -19.39 9.97
N LEU A 145 -0.78 -18.88 8.75
CA LEU A 145 -1.87 -17.96 8.41
C LEU A 145 -3.24 -18.66 8.45
N CYS A 146 -3.23 -19.98 8.22
CA CYS A 146 -4.34 -20.91 8.44
C CYS A 146 -3.82 -22.26 8.93
N GLU A 147 -4.73 -23.12 9.40
CA GLU A 147 -4.41 -24.48 9.79
C GLU A 147 -4.05 -25.37 8.58
N GLU A 148 -3.33 -26.47 8.83
CA GLU A 148 -2.97 -27.44 7.80
C GLU A 148 -4.24 -27.99 7.09
N GLY A 149 -4.22 -28.00 5.76
CA GLY A 149 -5.36 -28.39 4.91
C GLY A 149 -6.45 -27.31 4.75
N LYS A 150 -6.29 -26.12 5.35
CA LYS A 150 -7.30 -25.04 5.32
C LYS A 150 -6.95 -23.87 4.41
N ALA A 151 -5.83 -23.94 3.67
CA ALA A 151 -5.46 -22.89 2.71
C ALA A 151 -6.56 -22.58 1.71
N GLY A 152 -7.27 -23.60 1.21
CA GLY A 152 -8.36 -23.38 0.27
C GLY A 152 -9.54 -22.61 0.87
N GLU A 153 -9.87 -22.86 2.13
CA GLU A 153 -10.94 -22.11 2.81
C GLU A 153 -10.54 -20.65 3.06
N LEU A 154 -9.26 -20.38 3.35
CA LEU A 154 -8.73 -19.01 3.43
C LEU A 154 -8.95 -18.28 2.10
N VAL A 155 -8.62 -18.93 0.99
CA VAL A 155 -8.77 -18.32 -0.34
C VAL A 155 -10.24 -18.14 -0.74
N ASP A 156 -11.11 -19.12 -0.50
CA ASP A 156 -12.54 -19.04 -0.81
C ASP A 156 -13.25 -17.91 -0.05
N ARG A 157 -12.77 -17.56 1.15
CA ARG A 157 -13.27 -16.43 1.94
C ARG A 157 -12.72 -15.07 1.48
N GLY A 158 -11.73 -15.06 0.59
CA GLY A 158 -11.01 -13.84 0.21
C GLY A 158 -10.12 -13.31 1.34
N ASP A 159 -9.68 -14.16 2.27
CA ASP A 159 -8.86 -13.75 3.42
C ASP A 159 -7.40 -13.43 3.03
N ASN A 160 -7.03 -13.57 1.75
CA ASN A 160 -5.70 -13.26 1.21
C ASN A 160 -5.65 -11.96 0.38
N THR A 161 -6.68 -11.12 0.45
CA THR A 161 -6.73 -9.86 -0.30
C THR A 161 -7.36 -8.69 0.45
N TYR A 162 -7.47 -7.53 -0.21
CA TYR A 162 -8.07 -6.31 0.32
C TYR A 162 -9.49 -6.57 0.84
N GLY A 163 -9.72 -6.22 2.11
CA GLY A 163 -10.98 -6.48 2.81
C GLY A 163 -11.05 -7.85 3.49
N GLY A 164 -10.11 -8.73 3.21
CA GLY A 164 -9.89 -9.99 3.94
C GLY A 164 -9.02 -9.82 5.17
N LYS A 165 -8.65 -10.95 5.79
CA LYS A 165 -7.80 -10.99 6.98
C LYS A 165 -6.35 -10.53 6.71
N PHE A 166 -5.77 -10.94 5.59
CA PHE A 166 -4.41 -10.62 5.19
C PHE A 166 -4.43 -10.04 3.78
N VAL A 167 -3.61 -9.03 3.50
CA VAL A 167 -3.31 -8.69 2.10
C VAL A 167 -2.01 -9.36 1.70
N ILE A 168 -2.11 -10.39 0.86
CA ILE A 168 -0.97 -11.18 0.42
C ILE A 168 -0.56 -10.75 -0.99
N ASN A 169 0.74 -10.54 -1.18
CA ASN A 169 1.37 -10.14 -2.43
C ASN A 169 0.74 -8.90 -3.07
N PRO A 170 0.55 -7.78 -2.33
CA PRO A 170 -0.07 -6.56 -2.89
C PRO A 170 0.68 -6.03 -4.11
N SER A 171 1.95 -6.39 -4.31
CA SER A 171 2.73 -5.98 -5.47
C SER A 171 2.41 -6.73 -6.78
N GLY A 172 1.60 -7.80 -6.73
CA GLY A 172 1.42 -8.74 -7.85
C GLY A 172 2.11 -10.09 -7.67
N GLY A 173 2.96 -10.23 -6.64
CA GLY A 173 3.74 -11.45 -6.41
C GLY A 173 4.74 -11.75 -7.53
N LEU A 174 5.49 -12.84 -7.41
CA LEU A 174 6.39 -13.32 -8.46
C LEU A 174 5.60 -13.71 -9.71
N ILE A 175 4.36 -14.17 -9.59
CA ILE A 175 3.54 -14.57 -10.74
C ILE A 175 3.35 -13.42 -11.72
N SER A 176 3.04 -12.21 -11.25
CA SER A 176 2.84 -11.03 -12.13
C SER A 176 4.10 -10.18 -12.28
N LYS A 177 4.85 -9.95 -11.18
CA LYS A 177 6.08 -9.13 -11.25
C LYS A 177 7.16 -9.79 -12.08
N GLY A 178 7.18 -11.11 -12.06
CA GLY A 178 8.28 -11.93 -12.52
C GLY A 178 9.40 -12.09 -11.51
N HIS A 179 10.36 -12.95 -11.86
CA HIS A 179 11.28 -13.53 -10.88
C HIS A 179 12.77 -13.39 -11.27
N PRO A 180 13.34 -12.16 -11.21
CA PRO A 180 14.78 -11.98 -11.23
C PRO A 180 15.36 -12.53 -9.92
N LEU A 181 16.05 -13.68 -10.00
CA LEU A 181 16.42 -14.52 -8.85
C LEU A 181 17.02 -13.72 -7.69
N GLY A 182 18.10 -12.96 -7.95
CA GLY A 182 18.80 -12.19 -6.92
C GLY A 182 18.08 -10.93 -6.44
N ALA A 183 17.10 -10.42 -7.19
CA ALA A 183 16.40 -9.16 -6.87
C ALA A 183 15.08 -9.38 -6.14
N THR A 184 14.49 -10.57 -6.20
CA THR A 184 13.16 -10.85 -5.68
C THR A 184 13.03 -10.55 -4.19
N GLY A 185 13.98 -11.00 -3.35
CA GLY A 185 13.96 -10.71 -1.92
C GLY A 185 14.04 -9.22 -1.60
N LEU A 186 14.78 -8.45 -2.39
CA LEU A 186 14.89 -7.00 -2.21
C LEU A 186 13.64 -6.26 -2.73
N ALA A 187 12.98 -6.78 -3.78
CA ALA A 187 11.72 -6.25 -4.27
C ALA A 187 10.57 -6.45 -3.26
N GLN A 188 10.51 -7.62 -2.60
CA GLN A 188 9.58 -7.87 -1.50
C GLN A 188 9.83 -6.89 -0.34
N CYS A 189 11.09 -6.73 0.09
CA CYS A 189 11.47 -5.78 1.13
C CYS A 189 11.04 -4.34 0.78
N ALA A 190 11.26 -3.91 -0.47
CA ALA A 190 10.87 -2.57 -0.92
C ALA A 190 9.35 -2.35 -0.84
N GLU A 191 8.54 -3.31 -1.30
CA GLU A 191 7.07 -3.23 -1.22
C GLU A 191 6.60 -3.13 0.23
N LEU A 192 7.04 -4.04 1.11
CA LEU A 192 6.64 -4.02 2.51
C LEU A 192 7.06 -2.73 3.23
N CYS A 193 8.25 -2.19 2.89
CA CYS A 193 8.65 -0.89 3.40
C CYS A 193 7.73 0.22 2.90
N TRP A 194 7.32 0.24 1.63
CA TRP A 194 6.34 1.23 1.14
C TRP A 194 4.99 1.08 1.83
N GLN A 195 4.51 -0.14 2.04
CA GLN A 195 3.25 -0.42 2.74
C GLN A 195 3.26 0.16 4.15
N LEU A 196 4.28 -0.14 4.95
CA LEU A 196 4.40 0.35 6.33
C LEU A 196 4.61 1.86 6.43
N ARG A 197 5.20 2.48 5.39
CA ARG A 197 5.38 3.95 5.30
C ARG A 197 4.14 4.68 4.78
N GLY A 198 3.08 3.98 4.35
CA GLY A 198 1.93 4.61 3.71
C GLY A 198 2.22 5.14 2.30
N GLN A 199 3.18 4.55 1.60
CA GLN A 199 3.73 5.00 0.30
C GLN A 199 3.45 4.03 -0.86
N ALA A 200 2.60 3.01 -0.66
CA ALA A 200 2.32 2.01 -1.70
C ALA A 200 1.25 2.47 -2.73
N GLY A 201 0.73 3.70 -2.60
CA GLY A 201 -0.20 4.31 -3.54
C GLY A 201 -1.49 3.50 -3.67
N ARG A 202 -1.89 3.15 -4.90
CA ARG A 202 -3.11 2.37 -5.16
C ARG A 202 -3.11 0.97 -4.51
N ARG A 203 -1.93 0.44 -4.19
CA ARG A 203 -1.76 -0.88 -3.54
C ARG A 203 -1.74 -0.78 -2.02
N GLN A 204 -1.95 0.41 -1.46
CA GLN A 204 -1.80 0.64 -0.03
C GLN A 204 -2.80 -0.21 0.79
N VAL A 205 -2.26 -1.00 1.71
CA VAL A 205 -3.03 -1.69 2.74
C VAL A 205 -3.34 -0.69 3.85
N PRO A 206 -4.63 -0.33 4.09
CA PRO A 206 -4.98 0.66 5.10
C PRO A 206 -4.59 0.21 6.50
N GLY A 207 -3.84 1.03 7.22
CA GLY A 207 -3.48 0.78 8.62
C GLY A 207 -2.43 -0.31 8.85
N ALA A 208 -1.76 -0.81 7.79
CA ALA A 208 -0.72 -1.83 7.93
C ALA A 208 0.37 -1.40 8.93
N SER A 209 0.64 -2.28 9.89
CA SER A 209 1.52 -2.04 11.03
C SER A 209 2.56 -3.15 11.23
N VAL A 210 2.24 -4.37 10.79
CA VAL A 210 3.12 -5.53 10.78
C VAL A 210 3.14 -6.14 9.38
N ALA A 211 4.35 -6.26 8.82
CA ALA A 211 4.56 -6.86 7.52
C ALA A 211 5.43 -8.12 7.60
N LEU A 212 5.09 -9.14 6.82
CA LEU A 212 5.80 -10.42 6.76
C LEU A 212 6.37 -10.66 5.36
N GLN A 213 7.67 -10.94 5.29
CA GLN A 213 8.32 -11.40 4.07
C GLN A 213 8.66 -12.89 4.16
N HIS A 214 8.44 -13.62 3.07
CA HIS A 214 8.92 -14.98 2.87
C HIS A 214 9.60 -15.12 1.50
N ASN A 215 10.86 -15.56 1.51
CA ASN A 215 11.65 -15.80 0.31
C ASN A 215 12.38 -17.14 0.40
N ILE A 216 12.25 -18.01 -0.60
CA ILE A 216 12.85 -19.34 -0.59
C ILE A 216 13.56 -19.66 -1.89
N GLY A 217 14.65 -20.43 -1.83
CA GLY A 217 15.32 -21.03 -2.99
C GLY A 217 15.62 -22.51 -2.75
N LEU A 218 15.36 -23.35 -3.77
CA LEU A 218 15.57 -24.80 -3.67
C LEU A 218 17.04 -25.22 -3.67
N GLY A 219 17.30 -26.41 -3.13
CA GLY A 219 18.63 -26.92 -2.80
C GLY A 219 19.28 -26.19 -1.61
N GLY A 220 18.50 -25.41 -0.86
CA GLY A 220 18.97 -24.16 -0.31
C GLY A 220 18.27 -23.73 0.97
N ALA A 221 17.71 -22.52 0.92
CA ALA A 221 17.39 -21.75 2.12
C ALA A 221 16.10 -20.95 1.96
N VAL A 222 15.38 -20.82 3.06
CA VAL A 222 14.31 -19.83 3.24
C VAL A 222 14.80 -18.72 4.15
N VAL A 223 14.37 -17.49 3.86
CA VAL A 223 14.47 -16.34 4.77
C VAL A 223 13.07 -15.81 5.03
N VAL A 224 12.70 -15.73 6.31
CA VAL A 224 11.48 -15.04 6.76
C VAL A 224 11.89 -13.79 7.53
N THR A 225 11.22 -12.67 7.28
CA THR A 225 11.49 -11.39 7.95
C THR A 225 10.19 -10.71 8.37
N ILE A 226 10.14 -10.16 9.58
CA ILE A 226 9.01 -9.36 10.06
C ILE A 226 9.47 -7.91 10.19
N TYR A 227 8.63 -6.99 9.73
CA TYR A 227 8.89 -5.56 9.71
C TYR A 227 7.82 -4.77 10.45
N LYS A 228 8.22 -3.66 11.08
CA LYS A 228 7.35 -2.63 11.66
C LYS A 228 7.94 -1.25 11.42
N MET A 229 7.17 -0.18 11.58
CA MET A 229 7.76 1.16 11.71
C MET A 229 8.57 1.22 13.01
N GLY A 230 9.85 1.61 12.94
CA GLY A 230 10.72 1.69 14.12
C GLY A 230 10.35 2.84 15.05
N PHE A 231 9.79 3.93 14.51
CA PHE A 231 9.35 5.11 15.26
C PHE A 231 7.91 5.50 14.87
N PRO A 232 6.90 4.71 15.28
CA PRO A 232 5.52 4.88 14.81
C PRO A 232 4.86 6.20 15.26
N GLN A 233 5.39 6.86 16.29
CA GLN A 233 4.92 8.18 16.72
C GLN A 233 5.47 9.30 15.82
N GLU A 234 6.72 9.16 15.37
CA GLU A 234 7.39 10.11 14.46
C GLU A 234 6.93 9.94 13.00
N SER A 235 6.53 8.73 12.61
CA SER A 235 5.93 8.48 11.29
C SER A 235 4.52 9.08 11.16
N ARG A 236 3.76 9.15 12.26
CA ARG A 236 2.48 9.87 12.33
C ARG A 236 2.65 11.39 12.24
N TYR A 237 3.82 11.92 12.61
CA TYR A 237 4.09 13.36 12.67
C TYR A 237 4.20 14.03 11.28
N VAL A 238 4.23 13.26 10.19
CA VAL A 238 4.09 13.79 8.83
C VAL A 238 2.62 14.10 8.49
N ILE A 239 1.67 13.64 9.32
CA ILE A 239 0.30 14.17 9.43
C ILE A 239 0.24 15.02 10.71
N GLY A 240 1.10 16.04 10.80
CA GLY A 240 1.09 16.98 11.90
C GLY A 240 -0.21 17.80 11.91
N SER A 241 -1.03 17.58 12.94
CA SER A 241 -2.03 18.51 13.44
C SER A 241 -1.37 19.87 13.69
N ALA A 242 -1.59 20.83 12.79
CA ALA A 242 -1.27 22.22 13.07
C ALA A 242 -2.32 22.76 14.05
N ALA A 243 -1.83 23.38 15.12
CA ALA A 243 -2.64 24.03 16.13
C ALA A 243 -3.66 25.00 15.49
N SER A 244 -4.87 24.99 16.04
CA SER A 244 -5.91 25.96 15.75
C SER A 244 -5.44 27.36 16.17
N SER A 245 -5.15 28.23 15.21
CA SER A 245 -5.14 29.68 15.41
C SER A 245 -6.24 30.30 14.56
N SER A 246 -7.35 30.56 15.23
CA SER A 246 -8.54 31.25 14.74
C SER A 246 -8.28 32.74 14.52
N GLY A 247 -8.54 33.23 13.30
CA GLY A 247 -8.66 34.65 12.98
C GLY A 247 -8.44 34.95 11.49
N ASP A 248 -9.47 35.42 10.80
CA ASP A 248 -9.44 35.78 9.37
C ASP A 248 -8.34 36.82 9.02
N GLY A 249 -7.94 37.64 10.01
CA GLY A 249 -6.89 38.66 9.85
C GLY A 249 -5.44 38.16 9.82
N ASP A 250 -5.18 36.88 10.14
CA ASP A 250 -3.81 36.32 10.21
C ASP A 250 -3.39 35.58 8.92
N LEU A 251 -4.30 35.48 7.95
CA LEU A 251 -4.10 34.76 6.68
C LEU A 251 -3.83 35.66 5.49
N GLU A 252 -4.05 36.98 5.59
CA GLU A 252 -3.83 37.95 4.49
C GLU A 252 -2.39 37.94 3.96
N GLY A 253 -1.42 37.51 4.78
CA GLY A 253 -0.02 37.44 4.37
C GLY A 253 0.32 36.26 3.44
N PHE A 254 -0.52 35.23 3.34
CA PHE A 254 -0.28 34.11 2.44
C PHE A 254 -0.56 34.53 0.98
N LYS A 255 0.34 34.22 0.04
CA LYS A 255 0.09 34.48 -1.39
C LYS A 255 -1.12 33.68 -1.90
N ALA A 256 -1.43 32.56 -1.26
CA ALA A 256 -2.62 31.76 -1.56
C ALA A 256 -3.94 32.40 -1.10
N TYR A 257 -3.92 33.32 -0.14
CA TYR A 257 -5.12 33.97 0.40
C TYR A 257 -6.01 34.66 -0.65
N PRO A 258 -5.49 35.53 -1.55
CA PRO A 258 -6.32 36.17 -2.59
C PRO A 258 -6.95 35.14 -3.54
N VAL A 259 -6.29 34.00 -3.79
CA VAL A 259 -6.83 32.93 -4.63
C VAL A 259 -8.05 32.29 -3.98
N PHE A 260 -7.96 31.95 -2.69
CA PHE A 260 -9.09 31.36 -1.97
C PHE A 260 -10.24 32.36 -1.78
N LYS A 261 -9.96 33.66 -1.65
CA LYS A 261 -11.00 34.71 -1.70
C LYS A 261 -11.67 34.81 -3.06
N GLU A 262 -10.94 34.60 -4.14
CA GLU A 262 -11.52 34.60 -5.48
C GLU A 262 -12.39 33.35 -5.74
N ILE A 263 -11.95 32.18 -5.25
CA ILE A 263 -12.76 30.95 -5.25
C ILE A 263 -14.05 31.16 -4.45
N GLU A 264 -13.97 31.77 -3.27
CA GLU A 264 -15.13 32.12 -2.44
C GLU A 264 -16.11 33.05 -3.20
N ASN A 265 -15.60 34.11 -3.82
CA ASN A 265 -16.42 35.03 -4.63
C ASN A 265 -17.08 34.33 -5.82
N HIS A 266 -16.39 33.39 -6.46
CA HIS A 266 -16.94 32.63 -7.58
C HIS A 266 -18.03 31.66 -7.13
N LEU A 267 -17.88 31.02 -5.96
CA LEU A 267 -18.93 30.20 -5.34
C LEU A 267 -20.15 31.04 -4.95
N LEU A 268 -19.98 32.29 -4.50
CA LEU A 268 -21.11 33.18 -4.24
C LEU A 268 -21.94 33.51 -5.50
N GLN A 269 -21.30 33.54 -6.67
CA GLN A 269 -21.94 33.88 -7.95
C GLN A 269 -22.51 32.65 -8.67
N GLU A 270 -21.74 31.56 -8.76
CA GLU A 270 -22.04 30.37 -9.57
C GLU A 270 -22.13 29.06 -8.77
N GLY A 271 -22.19 29.15 -7.43
CA GLY A 271 -22.11 28.03 -6.51
C GLY A 271 -23.05 26.86 -6.81
N GLU A 272 -24.34 27.12 -7.06
CA GLU A 272 -25.32 26.07 -7.34
C GLU A 272 -24.99 25.26 -8.60
N LYS A 273 -24.39 25.90 -9.61
CA LYS A 273 -23.96 25.26 -10.85
C LYS A 273 -22.68 24.47 -10.65
N LEU A 274 -21.73 25.02 -9.89
CA LEU A 274 -20.45 24.37 -9.58
C LEU A 274 -20.64 23.14 -8.69
N VAL A 275 -21.50 23.22 -7.66
CA VAL A 275 -21.84 22.09 -6.79
C VAL A 275 -22.42 20.92 -7.59
N ARG A 276 -23.32 21.19 -8.54
CA ARG A 276 -23.88 20.15 -9.42
C ARG A 276 -22.85 19.53 -10.36
N LYS A 277 -21.89 20.33 -10.81
CA LYS A 277 -20.88 19.92 -11.81
C LYS A 277 -19.70 19.17 -11.17
N VAL A 278 -19.23 19.62 -10.01
CA VAL A 278 -18.03 19.11 -9.34
C VAL A 278 -18.39 18.12 -8.23
N GLY A 279 -19.25 18.52 -7.28
CA GLY A 279 -19.79 17.62 -6.24
C GLY A 279 -18.74 17.03 -5.29
N GLY A 280 -17.79 17.84 -4.82
CA GLY A 280 -16.65 17.40 -3.99
C GLY A 280 -16.23 18.41 -2.92
N VAL A 281 -15.49 17.94 -1.92
CA VAL A 281 -14.86 18.79 -0.88
C VAL A 281 -13.36 18.57 -0.96
N PHE A 282 -12.60 19.66 -1.03
CA PHE A 282 -11.15 19.64 -1.28
C PHE A 282 -10.43 20.40 -0.16
N ALA A 283 -9.34 19.82 0.35
CA ALA A 283 -8.50 20.50 1.35
C ALA A 283 -7.14 20.86 0.73
N PHE A 284 -6.70 22.08 0.96
CA PHE A 284 -5.46 22.62 0.43
C PHE A 284 -4.57 22.98 1.59
N LYS A 285 -3.45 22.28 1.72
CA LYS A 285 -2.43 22.61 2.71
C LYS A 285 -1.37 23.46 2.05
N VAL A 286 -1.33 24.75 2.40
CA VAL A 286 -0.34 25.70 1.89
C VAL A 286 0.86 25.69 2.82
N LYS A 287 2.05 25.53 2.24
CA LYS A 287 3.34 25.55 2.94
C LYS A 287 4.13 26.80 2.55
N ASP A 288 5.15 27.11 3.34
CA ASP A 288 6.08 28.23 3.10
C ASP A 288 5.41 29.61 3.10
N GLY A 289 4.37 29.80 3.92
CA GLY A 289 3.73 31.09 4.12
C GLY A 289 4.59 32.07 4.94
N PRO A 290 4.05 33.25 5.30
CA PRO A 290 4.74 34.24 6.11
C PRO A 290 5.36 33.64 7.37
N ASP A 291 6.65 33.91 7.59
CA ASP A 291 7.43 33.39 8.70
C ASP A 291 7.53 31.85 8.76
N GLY A 292 7.37 31.17 7.62
CA GLY A 292 7.43 29.71 7.51
C GLY A 292 6.18 29.00 8.02
N ARG A 293 5.07 29.73 8.19
CA ARG A 293 3.80 29.17 8.67
C ARG A 293 3.12 28.32 7.59
N GLU A 294 2.39 27.31 8.05
CA GLU A 294 1.50 26.50 7.22
C GLU A 294 0.04 26.87 7.51
N ALA A 295 -0.83 26.81 6.50
CA ALA A 295 -2.26 27.02 6.65
C ALA A 295 -3.06 26.03 5.80
N THR A 296 -4.31 25.76 6.19
CA THR A 296 -5.20 24.86 5.45
C THR A 296 -6.48 25.59 5.06
N TRP A 297 -6.84 25.51 3.78
CA TRP A 297 -8.14 25.92 3.26
C TRP A 297 -8.94 24.70 2.85
N VAL A 298 -10.24 24.73 3.11
CA VAL A 298 -11.19 23.72 2.65
C VAL A 298 -12.18 24.40 1.73
N VAL A 299 -12.31 23.85 0.53
CA VAL A 299 -13.27 24.30 -0.48
C VAL A 299 -14.35 23.24 -0.61
N ASP A 300 -15.54 23.56 -0.11
CA ASP A 300 -16.74 22.75 -0.26
C ASP A 300 -17.43 23.14 -1.56
N VAL A 301 -17.44 22.22 -2.53
CA VAL A 301 -18.20 22.31 -3.79
C VAL A 301 -19.16 21.13 -3.88
N LYS A 302 -19.73 20.73 -2.74
CA LYS A 302 -20.67 19.62 -2.58
C LYS A 302 -21.98 20.05 -1.93
N ASN A 303 -21.93 20.96 -0.97
CA ASN A 303 -23.09 21.33 -0.15
C ASN A 303 -23.56 22.77 -0.40
N GLY A 304 -24.87 23.00 -0.35
CA GLY A 304 -25.46 24.33 -0.50
C GLY A 304 -25.05 25.04 -1.80
N ARG A 305 -24.51 26.26 -1.69
CA ARG A 305 -23.88 27.01 -2.80
C ARG A 305 -22.35 26.84 -2.82
N GLY A 306 -21.81 25.93 -2.03
CA GLY A 306 -20.38 25.82 -1.75
C GLY A 306 -19.88 26.91 -0.81
N SER A 307 -18.69 26.68 -0.26
CA SER A 307 -18.03 27.59 0.69
C SER A 307 -16.53 27.37 0.72
N VAL A 308 -15.80 28.40 1.14
CA VAL A 308 -14.38 28.28 1.51
C VAL A 308 -14.26 28.51 3.00
N THR A 309 -13.51 27.66 3.71
CA THR A 309 -13.24 27.82 5.14
C THR A 309 -11.79 27.49 5.46
N ASN A 310 -11.27 28.07 6.53
CA ASN A 310 -9.98 27.76 7.14
C ASN A 310 -10.12 26.97 8.45
N ASP A 311 -11.34 26.56 8.83
CA ASP A 311 -11.61 25.70 9.98
C ASP A 311 -11.70 24.22 9.55
N PRO A 312 -10.68 23.39 9.87
CA PRO A 312 -10.68 21.98 9.52
C PRO A 312 -11.76 21.16 10.26
N GLY A 313 -12.35 21.70 11.34
CA GLY A 313 -13.36 21.03 12.17
C GLY A 313 -14.76 20.98 11.55
N MET A 314 -15.11 21.88 10.63
CA MET A 314 -16.48 21.97 10.10
C MET A 314 -16.81 20.93 9.00
N CYS A 315 -15.82 20.29 8.37
CA CYS A 315 -16.05 19.43 7.20
C CYS A 315 -16.06 17.91 7.45
N LEU A 316 -15.76 17.44 8.67
CA LEU A 316 -15.59 16.00 8.95
C LEU A 316 -16.90 15.25 9.31
N ASN A 317 -18.01 15.94 9.55
CA ASN A 317 -19.25 15.33 10.03
C ASN A 317 -20.18 14.74 8.94
N GLY A 318 -19.72 14.53 7.69
CA GLY A 318 -20.63 14.14 6.58
C GLY A 318 -20.06 13.31 5.43
N LEU A 319 -18.88 12.69 5.56
CA LEU A 319 -18.23 11.98 4.45
C LEU A 319 -18.39 10.45 4.53
N ASN A 320 -19.55 9.95 4.11
CA ASN A 320 -19.72 8.55 3.69
C ASN A 320 -19.90 8.52 2.16
N GLY A 321 -18.91 7.98 1.43
CA GLY A 321 -19.01 7.75 -0.01
C GLY A 321 -17.67 7.52 -0.70
N LYS A 322 -17.44 6.30 -1.19
CA LYS A 322 -16.29 5.90 -2.04
C LYS A 322 -16.61 6.19 -3.52
N SER A 323 -15.57 6.51 -4.30
CA SER A 323 -15.49 6.70 -5.76
C SER A 323 -15.69 8.13 -6.30
N ALA A 324 -14.84 8.49 -7.27
CA ALA A 324 -14.75 9.77 -8.02
C ALA A 324 -13.94 10.92 -7.38
N VAL A 325 -12.77 10.66 -6.80
CA VAL A 325 -11.90 11.73 -6.26
C VAL A 325 -11.07 12.41 -7.36
N GLU A 326 -10.52 11.67 -8.33
CA GLU A 326 -9.66 12.22 -9.40
C GLU A 326 -10.44 13.00 -10.46
N ASP A 327 -11.56 12.47 -10.98
CA ASP A 327 -12.38 13.18 -11.97
C ASP A 327 -12.88 14.52 -11.43
N LYS A 328 -13.37 14.54 -10.18
CA LYS A 328 -13.87 15.76 -9.53
C LYS A 328 -12.75 16.78 -9.31
N LEU A 329 -11.52 16.33 -9.09
CA LEU A 329 -10.38 17.22 -8.98
C LEU A 329 -10.01 17.85 -10.33
N LEU A 330 -10.05 17.10 -11.44
CA LEU A 330 -9.90 17.66 -12.78
C LEU A 330 -10.99 18.69 -13.07
N TRP A 331 -12.26 18.39 -12.77
CA TRP A 331 -13.36 19.34 -12.90
C TRP A 331 -13.18 20.59 -12.03
N PHE A 332 -12.62 20.44 -10.83
CA PHE A 332 -12.27 21.54 -9.94
C PHE A 332 -11.15 22.40 -10.54
N ILE A 333 -10.04 21.78 -10.96
CA ILE A 333 -8.92 22.47 -11.58
C ILE A 333 -9.40 23.21 -12.82
N ASP A 334 -10.19 22.59 -13.70
CA ASP A 334 -10.75 23.24 -14.89
C ASP A 334 -11.68 24.41 -14.55
N ALA A 335 -12.51 24.27 -13.51
CA ALA A 335 -13.41 25.34 -13.06
C ALA A 335 -12.65 26.56 -12.53
N PHE A 336 -11.45 26.37 -11.97
CA PHE A 336 -10.66 27.40 -11.33
C PHE A 336 -9.29 27.64 -11.99
N ALA A 337 -9.03 27.08 -13.18
CA ALA A 337 -7.70 27.01 -13.79
C ALA A 337 -7.05 28.38 -13.99
N SER A 338 -7.84 29.38 -14.42
CA SER A 338 -7.37 30.76 -14.60
C SER A 338 -6.98 31.47 -13.30
N LYS A 339 -7.37 30.91 -12.15
CA LYS A 339 -7.13 31.46 -10.80
C LYS A 339 -6.02 30.74 -10.03
N LEU A 340 -5.67 29.53 -10.49
CA LEU A 340 -4.63 28.69 -9.89
C LEU A 340 -3.27 28.85 -10.58
N ASP A 341 -3.16 29.82 -11.50
CA ASP A 341 -1.96 30.07 -12.32
C ASP A 341 -0.79 30.52 -11.41
N GLY A 342 0.33 29.79 -11.45
CA GLY A 342 1.53 30.06 -10.64
C GLY A 342 1.76 29.15 -9.42
N PHE A 343 0.84 28.22 -9.11
CA PHE A 343 0.99 27.28 -8.00
C PHE A 343 1.40 25.87 -8.45
N ILE A 344 2.27 25.22 -7.67
CA ILE A 344 2.61 23.79 -7.85
C ILE A 344 1.74 22.99 -6.90
N PHE A 345 0.97 22.06 -7.46
CA PHE A 345 0.07 21.19 -6.72
C PHE A 345 0.66 19.79 -6.58
N PHE A 346 0.72 19.27 -5.35
CA PHE A 346 0.96 17.85 -5.10
C PHE A 346 -0.32 17.20 -4.59
N ILE A 347 -0.75 16.13 -5.26
CA ILE A 347 -1.98 15.40 -4.94
C ILE A 347 -1.63 14.24 -4.00
N SER A 348 -2.25 14.21 -2.82
CA SER A 348 -2.24 13.03 -1.95
C SER A 348 -3.63 12.40 -1.92
N SER A 349 -3.71 11.14 -2.36
CA SER A 349 -4.95 10.37 -2.48
C SER A 349 -5.32 9.68 -1.17
N ASN A 350 -5.98 10.42 -0.28
CA ASN A 350 -6.80 9.88 0.81
C ASN A 350 -8.22 10.46 0.72
N LEU A 351 -9.16 10.00 1.57
CA LEU A 351 -10.61 10.34 1.53
C LEU A 351 -10.95 11.85 1.43
N VAL A 352 -9.98 12.71 1.71
CA VAL A 352 -9.98 14.15 1.45
C VAL A 352 -8.82 14.41 0.50
N CYS A 353 -9.10 14.94 -0.70
CA CYS A 353 -8.05 15.37 -1.62
C CYS A 353 -7.22 16.44 -0.92
N PHE A 354 -5.97 16.12 -0.54
CA PHE A 354 -5.02 17.10 -0.06
C PHE A 354 -4.22 17.60 -1.26
N LEU A 355 -4.37 18.88 -1.60
CA LEU A 355 -3.45 19.56 -2.50
C LEU A 355 -2.43 20.31 -1.65
N ILE A 356 -1.16 19.92 -1.76
CA ILE A 356 -0.07 20.73 -1.21
C ILE A 356 0.23 21.82 -2.21
N VAL A 357 0.10 23.07 -1.75
CA VAL A 357 0.41 24.26 -2.53
C VAL A 357 1.72 24.83 -1.99
N VAL A 358 2.74 24.88 -2.84
CA VAL A 358 4.02 25.53 -2.52
C VAL A 358 4.00 26.92 -3.13
N GLU A 359 4.11 27.96 -2.29
CA GLU A 359 4.26 29.33 -2.74
C GLU A 359 5.65 29.50 -3.37
N ARG A 360 5.74 29.89 -4.65
CA ARG A 360 6.98 30.47 -5.20
C ARG A 360 7.03 31.96 -4.93
#